data_AF-A0A7C2VSG3-F1
#
_entry.id   AF-A0A7C2VSG3-F1
#
_cell.length_a   1.000
_cell.length_b   1.000
_cell.length_c   1.000
_cell.angle_alpha   90.00
_cell.angle_beta   90.00
_cell.angle_gamma   90.00
#
_symmetry.space_group_name_H-M   'P 1'
#
loop_
_entity.id
_entity.type
_entity.pdbx_description
1 polymer ?
#
loop_
_entity_poly.entity_id
_entity_poly.type
_entity_poly.pdbx_seq_one_letter_code
_entity_poly.pdbx_strand_id
1 'polypeptide(L)'
;MKFRRLILLMGMLAFFFVVQEGEGKVLSAKTVRVAELHVFLRQLPPTAPKYVMTDFTPGNIKFLQRMDIILDGDGEVEGVVLVYTPGDGFRRSVFLKGVKGWSFKSPNLGSLYKDIMIRVITADELNNP
;
A
#
# COMPACT_ATOMS: atom_id res chain seq x y z
N MET A 1 -23.17 39.77 -28.11
CA MET A 1 -23.09 38.30 -28.34
C MET A 1 -21.76 37.64 -27.94
N LYS A 2 -20.59 38.30 -28.08
CA LYS A 2 -19.28 37.69 -27.76
C LYS A 2 -19.08 37.33 -26.27
N PHE A 3 -19.59 38.15 -25.35
CA PHE A 3 -19.41 37.97 -23.90
C PHE A 3 -20.17 36.74 -23.32
N ARG A 4 -21.38 36.48 -23.83
CA ARG A 4 -22.18 35.30 -23.42
C ARG A 4 -21.52 33.98 -23.82
N ARG A 5 -20.85 33.93 -24.99
CA ARG A 5 -20.11 32.75 -25.45
C ARG A 5 -18.88 32.47 -24.59
N LEU A 6 -18.21 33.52 -24.10
CA LEU A 6 -17.05 33.40 -23.21
C LEU A 6 -17.45 32.85 -21.82
N ILE A 7 -18.57 33.32 -21.26
CA ILE A 7 -19.11 32.83 -19.98
C ILE A 7 -19.53 31.35 -20.10
N LEU A 8 -20.18 30.97 -21.21
CA LEU A 8 -20.55 29.58 -21.49
C LEU A 8 -19.31 28.68 -21.64
N LEU A 9 -18.26 29.16 -22.31
CA LEU A 9 -16.99 28.41 -22.44
C LEU A 9 -16.30 28.23 -21.09
N MET A 10 -16.26 29.28 -20.25
CA MET A 10 -15.69 29.20 -18.90
C MET A 10 -16.49 28.27 -17.99
N GLY A 11 -17.83 28.31 -18.06
CA GLY A 11 -18.69 27.40 -17.30
C GLY A 11 -18.51 25.94 -17.73
N MET A 12 -18.33 25.68 -19.02
CA MET A 12 -18.06 24.34 -19.54
C MET A 12 -16.67 23.84 -19.16
N LEU A 13 -15.63 24.69 -19.22
CA LEU A 13 -14.30 24.34 -18.74
C LEU A 13 -14.28 24.09 -17.23
N ALA A 14 -14.97 24.91 -16.44
CA ALA A 14 -15.06 24.71 -14.99
C ALA A 14 -15.76 23.39 -14.62
N PHE A 15 -16.70 22.92 -15.45
CA PHE A 15 -17.37 21.63 -15.25
C PHE A 15 -16.44 20.43 -15.51
N PHE A 16 -15.50 20.54 -16.46
CA PHE A 16 -14.45 19.52 -16.66
C PHE A 16 -13.40 19.50 -15.54
N PHE A 17 -13.27 20.58 -14.77
CA PHE A 17 -12.42 20.68 -13.59
C PHE A 17 -13.14 20.32 -12.29
N VAL A 18 -14.33 19.71 -12.34
CA VAL A 18 -14.86 18.99 -11.18
C VAL A 18 -13.95 17.79 -10.96
N VAL A 19 -12.90 18.04 -10.19
CA VAL A 19 -11.96 17.07 -9.66
C VAL A 19 -12.78 15.94 -9.07
N GLN A 20 -12.69 14.74 -9.67
CA GLN A 20 -12.97 13.53 -8.91
C GLN A 20 -11.90 13.49 -7.83
N GLU A 21 -12.21 14.05 -6.67
CA GLU A 21 -11.42 13.81 -5.47
C GLU A 21 -11.60 12.31 -5.19
N GLY A 22 -10.57 11.53 -5.53
CA GLY A 22 -10.48 10.15 -5.09
C GLY A 22 -10.44 10.17 -3.56
N GLU A 23 -11.56 9.85 -2.93
CA GLU A 23 -11.61 9.74 -1.48
C GLU A 23 -10.71 8.57 -1.06
N GLY A 24 -9.64 8.87 -0.34
CA GLY A 24 -8.83 7.88 0.36
C GLY A 24 -9.75 7.01 1.22
N LYS A 25 -9.74 5.69 0.97
CA LYS A 25 -10.64 4.76 1.62
C LYS A 25 -9.94 3.47 2.00
N VAL A 26 -10.11 3.08 3.26
CA VAL A 26 -9.81 1.73 3.71
C VAL A 26 -10.99 0.82 3.34
N LEU A 27 -10.77 -0.05 2.36
CA LEU A 27 -11.78 -0.99 1.85
C LEU A 27 -11.96 -2.18 2.77
N SER A 28 -10.88 -2.64 3.40
CA SER A 28 -10.89 -3.74 4.36
C SER A 28 -9.72 -3.62 5.33
N ALA A 29 -9.91 -4.06 6.56
CA ALA A 29 -8.85 -4.14 7.57
C ALA A 29 -9.07 -5.38 8.46
N LYS A 30 -8.01 -6.16 8.65
CA LYS A 30 -8.04 -7.36 9.48
C LYS A 30 -6.71 -7.57 10.20
N THR A 31 -6.79 -7.90 11.48
CA THR A 31 -5.61 -8.38 12.22
C THR A 31 -5.43 -9.87 11.99
N VAL A 32 -4.24 -10.27 11.58
CA VAL A 32 -3.89 -11.66 11.30
C VAL A 32 -2.62 -12.03 12.06
N ARG A 33 -2.64 -13.22 12.66
CA ARG A 33 -1.47 -13.79 13.33
C ARG A 33 -0.57 -14.49 12.32
N VAL A 34 0.67 -14.04 12.21
CA VAL A 34 1.64 -14.52 11.22
C VAL A 34 2.98 -14.88 11.86
N ALA A 35 3.61 -15.92 11.36
CA ALA A 35 4.99 -16.28 11.68
C ALA A 35 5.96 -15.78 10.60
N GLU A 36 5.51 -15.78 9.34
CA GLU A 36 6.31 -15.33 8.19
C GLU A 36 5.43 -14.55 7.20
N LEU A 37 6.02 -13.55 6.55
CA LEU A 37 5.48 -12.82 5.40
C LEU A 37 6.55 -12.73 4.32
N HIS A 38 6.21 -13.16 3.11
CA HIS A 38 7.05 -12.99 1.93
C HIS A 38 6.29 -12.20 0.87
N VAL A 39 6.91 -11.14 0.34
CA VAL A 39 6.37 -10.37 -0.79
C VAL A 39 7.18 -10.70 -2.03
N PHE A 40 6.53 -11.27 -3.04
CA PHE A 40 7.16 -11.65 -4.29
C PHE A 40 7.05 -10.51 -5.29
N LEU A 41 8.19 -9.97 -5.72
CA LEU A 41 8.26 -8.88 -6.68
C LEU A 41 8.62 -9.40 -8.07
N ARG A 42 8.16 -8.71 -9.11
CA ARG A 42 8.69 -8.89 -10.47
C ARG A 42 10.18 -8.52 -10.47
N GLN A 43 10.98 -9.21 -11.30
CA GLN A 43 12.40 -8.88 -11.43
C GLN A 43 12.55 -7.40 -11.80
N LEU A 44 13.17 -6.64 -10.91
CA LEU A 44 13.55 -5.27 -11.19
C LEU A 44 14.85 -5.24 -11.99
N PRO A 45 15.06 -4.22 -12.84
CA PRO A 45 16.33 -4.02 -13.50
C PRO A 45 17.46 -3.92 -12.45
N PRO A 46 18.70 -4.32 -12.78
CA PRO A 46 19.83 -4.33 -11.82
C PRO A 46 20.13 -2.96 -11.19
N THR A 47 19.69 -1.89 -11.84
CA THR A 47 19.84 -0.49 -11.42
C THR A 47 18.77 0.00 -10.46
N ALA A 48 17.72 -0.81 -10.20
CA ALA A 48 16.66 -0.41 -9.29
C ALA A 48 17.14 -0.41 -7.83
N PRO A 49 16.61 0.49 -6.98
CA PRO A 49 16.90 0.47 -5.56
C PRO A 49 16.56 -0.91 -4.97
N LYS A 50 17.49 -1.50 -4.22
CA LYS A 50 17.20 -2.73 -3.46
C LYS A 50 16.27 -2.37 -2.31
N TYR A 51 15.11 -3.02 -2.24
CA TYR A 51 14.24 -2.90 -1.08
C TYR A 51 14.93 -3.51 0.14
N VAL A 52 14.89 -2.78 1.26
CA VAL A 52 15.62 -3.16 2.48
C VAL A 52 14.99 -4.37 3.16
N MET A 53 13.67 -4.50 3.12
CA MET A 53 12.96 -5.59 3.79
C MET A 53 11.65 -5.93 3.06
N THR A 54 11.67 -7.01 2.28
CA THR A 54 10.51 -7.61 1.59
C THR A 54 10.05 -8.91 2.27
N ASP A 55 10.91 -9.47 3.12
CA ASP A 55 10.76 -10.77 3.76
C ASP A 55 10.86 -10.64 5.27
N PHE A 56 9.81 -11.10 5.94
CA PHE A 56 9.73 -11.21 7.38
C PHE A 56 9.67 -12.69 7.76
N THR A 57 10.73 -13.18 8.39
CA THR A 57 10.91 -14.54 8.87
C THR A 57 10.81 -14.56 10.41
N PRO A 58 10.87 -15.72 11.08
CA PRO A 58 10.69 -15.77 12.55
C PRO A 58 11.67 -14.88 13.33
N GLY A 59 12.86 -14.60 12.78
CA GLY A 59 13.87 -13.73 13.42
C GLY A 59 13.52 -12.23 13.44
N ASN A 60 12.72 -11.75 12.48
CA ASN A 60 12.42 -10.33 12.32
C ASN A 60 10.91 -10.01 12.24
N ILE A 61 10.01 -11.01 12.25
CA ILE A 61 8.55 -10.83 12.17
C ILE A 61 8.00 -9.90 13.26
N LYS A 62 8.65 -9.86 14.43
CA LYS A 62 8.32 -8.96 15.55
C LYS A 62 8.36 -7.47 15.19
N PHE A 63 9.11 -7.10 14.14
CA PHE A 63 9.22 -5.71 13.68
C PHE A 63 8.07 -5.31 12.75
N LEU A 64 7.39 -6.27 12.10
CA LEU A 64 6.27 -6.00 11.22
C LEU A 64 5.06 -5.53 12.02
N GLN A 65 4.42 -4.46 11.57
CA GLN A 65 3.23 -3.90 12.20
C GLN A 65 2.02 -4.01 11.27
N ARG A 66 2.22 -3.63 10.00
CA ARG A 66 1.13 -3.49 9.05
C ARG A 66 1.58 -3.77 7.62
N MET A 67 0.70 -4.39 6.86
CA MET A 67 0.77 -4.51 5.41
C MET A 67 -0.48 -3.87 4.81
N ASP A 68 -0.29 -2.88 3.95
CA ASP A 68 -1.38 -2.27 3.19
C ASP A 68 -1.28 -2.74 1.74
N ILE A 69 -2.32 -3.38 1.22
CA ILE A 69 -2.48 -3.73 -0.19
C ILE A 69 -3.17 -2.56 -0.87
N ILE A 70 -2.52 -2.00 -1.90
CA ILE A 70 -3.00 -0.79 -2.58
C ILE A 70 -3.66 -1.20 -3.88
N LEU A 71 -4.91 -0.78 -4.03
CA LEU A 71 -5.65 -0.91 -5.27
C LEU A 71 -5.64 0.40 -6.04
N ASP A 72 -5.47 0.31 -7.36
CA ASP A 72 -5.67 1.42 -8.28
C ASP A 72 -7.17 1.68 -8.54
N GLY A 73 -7.47 2.64 -9.40
CA GLY A 73 -8.84 3.01 -9.77
C GLY A 73 -9.61 1.90 -10.49
N ASP A 74 -8.91 0.93 -11.09
CA ASP A 74 -9.50 -0.22 -11.75
C ASP A 74 -9.69 -1.42 -10.79
N GLY A 75 -9.24 -1.29 -9.53
CA GLY A 75 -9.29 -2.35 -8.52
C GLY A 75 -8.14 -3.35 -8.63
N GLU A 76 -7.15 -3.08 -9.48
CA GLU A 76 -5.95 -3.90 -9.63
C GLU A 76 -4.91 -3.55 -8.57
N VAL A 77 -4.07 -4.52 -8.21
CA VAL A 77 -3.03 -4.29 -7.19
C VAL A 77 -1.89 -3.47 -7.78
N GLU A 78 -1.78 -2.21 -7.35
CA GLU A 78 -0.68 -1.33 -7.74
C GLU A 78 0.62 -1.68 -7.00
N GLY A 79 0.50 -2.03 -5.73
CA GLY A 79 1.62 -2.37 -4.87
C GLY A 79 1.22 -2.69 -3.43
N VAL A 80 2.22 -2.85 -2.57
CA VAL A 80 2.00 -3.04 -1.13
C VAL A 80 2.89 -2.11 -0.31
N VAL A 81 2.37 -1.61 0.80
CA VAL A 81 3.17 -0.90 1.80
C VAL A 81 3.43 -1.81 2.99
N LEU A 82 4.69 -1.94 3.36
CA LEU A 82 5.08 -2.60 4.60
C LEU A 82 5.48 -1.54 5.62
N VAL A 83 4.80 -1.55 6.77
CA VAL A 83 5.11 -0.68 7.91
C VAL A 83 5.72 -1.52 9.01
N TYR A 84 6.90 -1.12 9.46
CA TYR A 84 7.67 -1.85 10.45
C TYR A 84 8.49 -0.92 11.34
N THR A 85 8.82 -1.39 12.53
CA THR A 85 9.69 -0.69 13.49
C THR A 85 10.82 -1.64 13.90
N PRO A 86 12.03 -1.49 13.35
CA PRO A 86 13.20 -2.26 13.71
C PRO A 86 13.66 -2.02 15.16
N GLY A 87 14.73 -2.71 15.57
CA GLY A 87 15.28 -2.62 16.93
C GLY A 87 15.78 -1.24 17.36
N ASP A 88 15.92 -0.29 16.43
CA ASP A 88 16.26 1.10 16.72
C ASP A 88 15.05 1.96 17.14
N GLY A 89 13.84 1.41 17.09
CA GLY A 89 12.61 2.10 17.51
C GLY A 89 12.03 3.08 16.49
N PHE A 90 12.66 3.29 15.33
CA PHE A 90 12.15 4.20 14.32
C PHE A 90 11.19 3.49 13.37
N ARG A 91 9.94 3.96 13.35
CA ARG A 91 8.90 3.49 12.43
C ARG A 91 9.28 3.83 10.99
N ARG A 92 9.16 2.85 10.09
CA ARG A 92 9.46 2.96 8.67
C ARG A 92 8.31 2.40 7.85
N SER A 93 8.13 2.94 6.65
CA SER A 93 7.20 2.43 5.64
C SER A 93 7.94 2.30 4.31
N VAL A 94 7.73 1.19 3.61
CA VAL A 94 8.26 0.98 2.26
C VAL A 94 7.12 0.61 1.32
N PHE A 95 6.99 1.36 0.23
CA PHE A 95 6.11 1.01 -0.87
C PHE A 95 6.85 0.10 -1.85
N LEU A 96 6.26 -1.06 -2.11
CA LEU A 96 6.79 -2.07 -3.02
C LEU A 96 5.91 -2.10 -4.27
N LYS A 97 6.47 -1.64 -5.39
CA LYS A 97 5.82 -1.69 -6.71
C LYS A 97 6.13 -3.00 -7.43
N GLY A 98 5.24 -3.43 -8.31
CA GLY A 98 5.45 -4.61 -9.16
C GLY A 98 5.32 -5.92 -8.39
N VAL A 99 4.38 -5.97 -7.46
CA VAL A 99 4.09 -7.16 -6.65
C VAL A 99 3.45 -8.23 -7.54
N LYS A 100 4.03 -9.42 -7.56
CA LYS A 100 3.46 -10.61 -8.20
C LYS A 100 2.51 -11.35 -7.25
N GLY A 101 2.76 -11.24 -5.95
CA GLY A 101 1.93 -11.81 -4.91
C GLY A 101 2.64 -11.76 -3.56
N TRP A 102 2.03 -12.39 -2.57
CA TRP A 102 2.58 -12.53 -1.22
C TRP A 102 2.16 -13.86 -0.62
N SER A 103 2.86 -14.30 0.42
CA SER A 103 2.45 -15.43 1.23
C SER A 103 2.55 -15.10 2.71
N PHE A 104 1.61 -15.65 3.47
CA PHE A 104 1.63 -15.63 4.93
C PHE A 104 1.79 -17.06 5.43
N LYS A 105 2.63 -17.24 6.44
CA LYS A 105 2.72 -18.50 7.17
C LYS A 105 2.06 -18.33 8.52
N SER A 106 1.04 -19.15 8.79
CA SER A 106 0.46 -19.27 10.12
C SER A 106 1.47 -19.86 11.10
N PRO A 107 1.43 -19.48 12.38
CA PRO A 107 2.32 -20.06 13.38
C PRO A 107 2.01 -21.54 13.64
N ASN A 108 3.07 -22.33 13.80
CA ASN A 108 3.00 -23.69 14.35
C ASN A 108 3.32 -23.65 15.86
N LEU A 109 3.13 -24.78 16.56
CA LEU A 109 3.49 -24.89 17.98
C LEU A 109 4.96 -24.47 18.20
N GLY A 110 5.19 -23.56 19.14
CA GLY A 110 6.53 -23.05 19.48
C GLY A 110 7.14 -22.05 18.47
N SER A 111 6.43 -21.68 17.40
CA SER A 111 6.91 -20.68 16.44
C SER A 111 6.81 -19.26 17.02
N LEU A 112 7.79 -18.41 16.72
CA LEU A 112 7.65 -16.97 16.93
C LEU A 112 6.59 -16.42 15.97
N TYR A 113 5.75 -15.52 16.47
CA TYR A 113 4.67 -14.92 15.70
C TYR A 113 4.40 -13.48 16.11
N LYS A 114 3.65 -12.78 15.26
CA LYS A 114 3.15 -11.43 15.51
C LYS A 114 1.74 -11.29 14.96
N ASP A 115 0.89 -10.58 15.70
CA ASP A 115 -0.38 -10.10 15.18
C ASP A 115 -0.10 -8.82 14.38
N ILE A 116 -0.37 -8.85 13.08
CA ILE A 116 -0.16 -7.74 12.15
C ILE A 116 -1.48 -7.27 11.57
N MET A 117 -1.60 -5.98 11.26
CA MET A 117 -2.76 -5.45 10.56
C MET A 117 -2.56 -5.56 9.04
N ILE A 118 -3.50 -6.20 8.36
CA ILE A 118 -3.56 -6.23 6.90
C ILE A 118 -4.71 -5.34 6.48
N ARG A 119 -4.44 -4.33 5.63
CA ARG A 119 -5.48 -3.48 5.05
C ARG A 119 -5.49 -3.62 3.54
N VAL A 120 -6.66 -3.38 2.94
CA VAL A 120 -6.81 -3.10 1.52
C VAL A 120 -7.26 -1.66 1.41
N ILE A 121 -6.50 -0.83 0.71
CA ILE A 121 -6.70 0.62 0.62
C ILE A 121 -6.67 1.10 -0.82
N THR A 122 -7.31 2.23 -1.11
CA THR A 122 -7.15 2.93 -2.40
C THR A 122 -5.83 3.69 -2.45
N ALA A 123 -5.31 3.97 -3.65
CA ALA A 123 -4.07 4.73 -3.83
C ALA A 123 -4.08 6.11 -3.13
N ASP A 124 -5.23 6.80 -3.10
CA ASP A 124 -5.36 8.12 -2.47
C ASP A 124 -5.19 8.06 -0.94
N GLU A 125 -5.47 6.91 -0.31
CA GLU A 125 -5.27 6.67 1.13
C GLU A 125 -3.79 6.54 1.50
N LEU A 126 -2.90 6.32 0.52
CA LEU A 126 -1.46 6.18 0.76
C LEU A 126 -0.86 7.41 1.48
N ASN A 127 -1.38 8.60 1.17
CA ASN A 127 -0.90 9.86 1.73
C ASN A 127 -1.56 10.22 3.07
N ASN A 128 -2.45 9.37 3.59
CA ASN A 128 -3.18 9.57 4.85
C ASN A 128 -2.86 8.42 5.85
N PRO A 129 -1.67 8.45 6.50
CA PRO A 129 -1.04 7.28 7.13
C PRO A 129 -1.69 6.71 8.40
#